data_AF-A0AAV1K8L9-F1
#
_entry.id   AF-A0AAV1K8L9-F1
#
_cell.length_a   1.000
_cell.length_b   1.000
_cell.length_c   1.000
_cell.angle_alpha   90.00
_cell.angle_beta   90.00
_cell.angle_gamma   90.00
#
_symmetry.space_group_name_H-M   'P 1'
#
loop_
_entity.id
_entity.type
_entity.pdbx_description
1 polymer ?
#
loop_
_entity_poly.entity_id
_entity_poly.type
_entity_poly.pdbx_seq_one_letter_code
_entity_poly.pdbx_strand_id
1 'polypeptide(L)'
;MKFLIYILVLNAFLINLFEAKDLVVGTRVNNLLISTEKVVYRALPLLRRDKDYTFVDSQRRIIKGIIARDISRSGAVATVTAGGIGANHVTIHFQSDRGEGLNYLVLIFTKNS
;
A
#
# COMPACT_ATOMS: atom_id res chain seq x y z
N MET A 1 9.54 41.38 -11.18
CA MET A 1 8.57 40.42 -11.76
C MET A 1 9.20 39.06 -12.08
N LYS A 2 10.31 38.99 -12.83
CA LYS A 2 10.97 37.72 -13.19
C LYS A 2 11.42 36.86 -11.98
N PHE A 3 11.97 37.49 -10.94
CA PHE A 3 12.36 36.82 -9.68
C PHE A 3 11.20 36.12 -8.97
N LEU A 4 10.02 36.74 -8.99
CA LEU A 4 8.81 36.21 -8.38
C LEU A 4 8.30 34.96 -9.14
N ILE A 5 8.46 34.95 -10.46
CA ILE A 5 8.16 33.79 -11.31
C ILE A 5 9.10 32.62 -10.98
N TYR A 6 10.41 32.86 -10.80
CA TYR A 6 11.35 31.79 -10.42
C TYR A 6 11.03 31.17 -9.06
N ILE A 7 10.65 31.98 -8.06
CA ILE A 7 10.22 31.48 -6.74
C ILE A 7 8.95 30.63 -6.87
N LEU A 8 8.00 31.04 -7.71
CA LEU A 8 6.73 30.34 -7.91
C LEU A 8 6.95 28.98 -8.60
N VAL A 9 7.85 28.93 -9.60
CA VAL A 9 8.24 27.69 -10.27
C VAL A 9 8.99 26.75 -9.31
N LEU A 10 9.89 27.25 -8.47
CA LEU A 10 10.62 26.45 -7.49
C LEU A 10 9.68 25.83 -6.44
N ASN A 11 8.71 26.61 -5.95
CA ASN A 11 7.70 26.13 -5.01
C ASN A 11 6.82 25.05 -5.65
N ALA A 12 6.36 25.24 -6.89
CA ALA A 12 5.60 24.22 -7.60
C ALA A 12 6.38 22.90 -7.77
N PHE A 13 7.70 22.97 -7.95
CA PHE A 13 8.56 21.79 -8.08
C PHE A 13 8.71 21.01 -6.77
N LEU A 14 8.87 21.70 -5.63
CA LEU A 14 9.05 21.07 -4.31
C LEU A 14 7.81 20.31 -3.81
N ILE A 15 6.61 20.68 -4.25
CA ILE A 15 5.35 20.07 -3.81
C ILE A 15 5.19 18.63 -4.34
N ASN A 16 5.90 18.25 -5.41
CA ASN A 16 5.76 16.94 -6.06
C ASN A 16 6.62 15.81 -5.42
N LEU A 17 7.31 16.07 -4.31
CA LEU A 17 8.26 15.10 -3.72
C LEU A 17 7.59 14.02 -2.85
N PHE A 18 6.29 14.12 -2.58
CA PHE A 18 5.57 13.20 -1.70
C PHE A 18 4.47 12.45 -2.46
N GLU A 19 4.85 11.39 -3.17
CA GLU A 19 3.91 10.44 -3.76
C GLU A 19 3.84 9.18 -2.89
N ALA A 20 2.64 8.80 -2.46
CA ALA A 20 2.39 7.56 -1.73
C ALA A 20 1.89 6.49 -2.72
N LYS A 21 2.50 5.31 -2.69
CA LYS A 21 2.10 4.20 -3.58
C LYS A 21 1.16 3.25 -2.85
N ASP A 22 -0.13 3.55 -2.97
CA ASP A 22 -1.22 2.69 -2.52
C ASP A 22 -1.49 1.57 -3.54
N LEU A 23 -1.73 0.37 -3.04
CA LEU A 23 -2.24 -0.75 -3.83
C LEU A 23 -3.75 -0.87 -3.60
N VAL A 24 -4.55 -0.71 -4.66
CA VAL A 24 -6.00 -0.92 -4.62
C VAL A 24 -6.38 -1.90 -5.72
N VAL A 25 -6.92 -3.05 -5.31
CA VAL A 25 -7.28 -4.12 -6.23
C VAL A 25 -8.71 -4.54 -5.93
N GLY A 26 -9.61 -4.43 -6.91
CA GLY A 26 -11.00 -4.85 -6.78
C GLY A 26 -11.89 -3.74 -6.25
N THR A 27 -12.94 -4.09 -5.51
CA THR A 27 -13.93 -3.10 -5.03
C THR A 27 -14.24 -3.25 -3.54
N ARG A 28 -14.40 -2.11 -2.87
CA ARG A 28 -14.91 -2.03 -1.49
C ARG A 28 -16.43 -1.86 -1.42
N VAL A 29 -17.07 -1.55 -2.54
CA VAL A 29 -18.49 -1.16 -2.58
C VAL A 29 -19.36 -2.38 -2.28
N ASN A 30 -20.28 -2.26 -1.33
CA ASN A 30 -21.18 -3.33 -0.87
C ASN A 30 -20.45 -4.62 -0.43
N ASN A 31 -19.23 -4.48 0.08
CA ASN A 31 -18.41 -5.58 0.57
C ASN A 31 -18.12 -5.40 2.06
N LEU A 32 -17.97 -6.52 2.77
CA LEU A 32 -17.67 -6.58 4.19
C LEU A 32 -16.15 -6.56 4.41
N LEU A 33 -15.67 -5.67 5.27
CA LEU A 33 -14.28 -5.66 5.74
C LEU A 33 -14.05 -6.86 6.68
N ILE A 34 -13.14 -7.76 6.32
CA ILE A 34 -12.88 -9.00 7.06
C ILE A 34 -11.52 -9.05 7.73
N SER A 35 -10.57 -8.23 7.27
CA SER A 35 -9.25 -8.14 7.88
C SER A 35 -8.74 -6.70 7.78
N THR A 36 -8.11 -6.26 8.86
CA THR A 36 -7.40 -4.98 8.97
C THR A 36 -6.09 -5.27 9.68
N GLU A 37 -4.99 -5.19 8.95
CA GLU A 37 -3.67 -5.53 9.47
C GLU A 37 -2.68 -4.42 9.14
N LYS A 38 -1.80 -4.11 10.10
CA LYS A 38 -0.78 -3.08 9.91
C LYS A 38 0.59 -3.72 9.71
N VAL A 39 1.14 -3.61 8.51
CA VAL A 39 2.44 -4.14 8.15
C VAL A 39 3.50 -3.07 8.44
N VAL A 40 4.15 -3.18 9.60
CA VAL A 40 5.16 -2.21 10.06
C VAL A 40 6.52 -2.87 10.21
N TYR A 41 7.52 -2.32 9.52
CA TYR A 41 8.92 -2.70 9.70
C TYR A 41 9.80 -1.46 9.84
N ARG A 42 10.76 -1.53 10.77
CA ARG A 42 11.73 -0.45 11.01
C ARG A 42 12.67 -0.27 9.82
N ALA A 43 13.08 0.96 9.57
CA ALA A 43 14.07 1.31 8.56
C ALA A 43 15.40 0.57 8.78
N LEU A 44 16.07 0.23 7.69
CA LEU A 44 17.44 -0.28 7.69
C LEU A 44 18.32 0.68 6.90
N PRO A 45 19.36 1.27 7.51
CA PRO A 45 20.28 2.15 6.79
C PRO A 45 20.87 1.44 5.57
N LEU A 46 20.87 2.11 4.42
CA LEU A 46 21.47 1.67 3.14
C LEU A 46 20.86 0.42 2.49
N LEU A 47 19.96 -0.29 3.18
CA LEU A 47 19.35 -1.52 2.70
C LEU A 47 17.87 -1.32 2.40
N ARG A 48 17.39 -2.11 1.44
CA ARG A 48 15.96 -2.23 1.10
C ARG A 48 15.34 -3.32 1.96
N ARG A 49 14.10 -3.14 2.42
CA ARG A 49 13.30 -4.21 3.00
C ARG A 49 12.43 -4.87 1.95
N ASP A 50 12.31 -6.17 2.11
CA ASP A 50 11.57 -7.06 1.24
C ASP A 50 10.84 -8.07 2.13
N LYS A 51 9.50 -8.00 2.13
CA LYS A 51 8.65 -8.75 3.06
C LYS A 51 7.32 -9.14 2.44
N ASP A 52 6.94 -10.39 2.65
CA ASP A 52 5.64 -10.91 2.26
C ASP A 52 4.67 -10.91 3.43
N TYR A 53 3.43 -10.53 3.13
CA TYR A 53 2.27 -10.67 4.01
C TYR A 53 1.27 -11.61 3.36
N THR A 54 0.88 -12.67 4.06
CA THR A 54 -0.10 -13.63 3.55
C THR A 54 -1.33 -13.62 4.44
N PHE A 55 -2.48 -13.45 3.81
CA PHE A 55 -3.78 -13.59 4.42
C PHE A 55 -4.51 -14.80 3.83
N VAL A 56 -5.11 -15.62 4.70
CA VAL A 56 -5.95 -16.75 4.33
C VAL A 56 -7.25 -16.67 5.13
N ASP A 57 -8.40 -16.61 4.44
CA ASP A 57 -9.69 -16.58 5.11
C ASP A 57 -10.07 -17.97 5.63
N SER A 58 -10.27 -18.10 6.95
CA SER A 58 -10.66 -19.35 7.60
C SER A 58 -12.04 -19.84 7.16
N GLN A 59 -12.95 -18.91 6.81
CA GLN A 59 -14.30 -19.20 6.32
C GLN A 59 -14.34 -19.44 4.80
N ARG A 60 -13.18 -19.44 4.12
CA ARG A 60 -13.04 -19.65 2.67
C ARG A 60 -13.91 -18.72 1.82
N ARG A 61 -14.22 -17.52 2.31
CA ARG A 61 -14.98 -16.51 1.59
C ARG A 61 -14.12 -15.92 0.48
N ILE A 62 -14.78 -15.50 -0.60
CA ILE A 62 -14.12 -14.95 -1.78
C ILE A 62 -13.74 -13.49 -1.55
N ILE A 63 -12.45 -13.17 -1.67
CA ILE A 63 -11.95 -11.81 -1.60
C ILE A 63 -12.48 -11.01 -2.79
N LYS A 64 -13.04 -9.83 -2.52
CA LYS A 64 -13.62 -8.91 -3.50
C LYS A 64 -12.87 -7.59 -3.61
N GLY A 65 -12.13 -7.21 -2.58
CA GLY A 65 -11.32 -6.00 -2.57
C GLY A 65 -10.13 -6.13 -1.64
N ILE A 66 -9.01 -5.56 -2.06
CA ILE A 66 -7.78 -5.46 -1.29
C ILE A 66 -7.30 -4.01 -1.39
N ILE A 67 -6.97 -3.43 -0.25
CA ILE A 67 -6.37 -2.10 -0.17
C ILE A 67 -5.13 -2.23 0.71
N ALA A 68 -3.94 -1.97 0.18
CA ALA A 68 -2.75 -1.73 0.99
C ALA A 68 -2.37 -0.27 0.84
N ARG A 69 -2.65 0.52 1.89
CA ARG A 69 -2.37 1.96 1.92
C ARG A 69 -1.04 2.24 2.59
N ASP A 70 -0.19 3.03 1.95
CA ASP A 70 1.04 3.51 2.57
C ASP A 70 0.73 4.66 3.53
N ILE A 71 0.88 4.39 4.83
CA ILE A 71 0.65 5.37 5.90
C ILE A 71 1.84 6.33 6.04
N SER A 72 3.05 5.86 5.73
CA SER A 72 4.28 6.68 5.76
C SER A 72 4.39 7.63 4.57
N ARG A 73 3.61 7.44 3.50
CA ARG A 73 3.76 8.17 2.23
C ARG A 73 5.20 8.09 1.70
N SER A 74 5.76 6.89 1.77
CA SER A 74 7.08 6.57 1.28
C SER A 74 7.02 6.12 -0.19
N GLY A 75 8.17 5.95 -0.84
CA GLY A 75 8.23 5.36 -2.18
C GLY A 75 8.16 3.83 -2.18
N ALA A 76 7.87 3.21 -1.03
CA ALA A 76 7.66 1.77 -0.90
C ALA A 76 6.55 1.29 -1.84
N VAL A 77 6.61 0.01 -2.23
CA VAL A 77 5.69 -0.58 -3.21
C VAL A 77 5.05 -1.83 -2.61
N ALA A 78 3.76 -2.00 -2.86
CA ALA A 78 3.01 -3.19 -2.52
C ALA A 78 2.51 -3.87 -3.81
N THR A 79 2.73 -5.18 -3.93
CA THR A 79 2.36 -5.97 -5.13
C THR A 79 1.70 -7.28 -4.70
N VAL A 80 0.58 -7.65 -5.31
CA VAL A 80 0.00 -9.00 -5.12
C VAL A 80 0.84 -10.02 -5.88
N THR A 81 1.37 -11.02 -5.18
CA THR A 81 2.22 -12.08 -5.77
C THR A 81 1.53 -13.43 -5.86
N ALA A 82 0.54 -13.70 -5.00
CA ALA A 82 -0.26 -14.93 -5.06
C ALA A 82 -1.72 -14.68 -4.62
N GLY A 83 -2.64 -15.48 -5.14
CA GLY A 83 -4.07 -15.37 -4.84
C GLY A 83 -4.68 -14.05 -5.32
N GLY A 84 -5.46 -13.39 -4.46
CA GLY A 84 -6.03 -12.07 -4.74
C GLY A 84 -7.57 -12.09 -4.88
N ILE A 85 -8.10 -11.22 -5.73
CA ILE A 85 -9.56 -11.15 -5.98
C ILE A 85 -10.02 -12.48 -6.58
N GLY A 86 -11.14 -13.00 -6.10
CA GLY A 86 -11.68 -14.28 -6.58
C GLY A 86 -11.11 -15.50 -5.86
N ALA A 87 -10.00 -15.34 -5.13
CA ALA A 87 -9.45 -16.36 -4.24
C ALA A 87 -9.89 -16.15 -2.78
N ASN A 88 -9.62 -17.14 -1.94
CA ASN A 88 -9.81 -17.10 -0.49
C ASN A 88 -8.52 -16.72 0.28
N HIS A 89 -7.44 -16.47 -0.44
CA HIS A 89 -6.14 -16.10 0.11
C HIS A 89 -5.50 -15.03 -0.79
N VAL A 90 -4.60 -14.26 -0.20
CA VAL A 90 -3.77 -13.30 -0.92
C VAL A 90 -2.40 -13.21 -0.25
N THR A 91 -1.36 -13.19 -1.07
CA THR A 91 -0.01 -12.82 -0.64
C THR A 91 0.35 -11.49 -1.28
N ILE A 92 0.74 -10.53 -0.44
CA ILE A 92 1.16 -9.19 -0.82
C ILE A 92 2.63 -9.06 -0.47
N HIS A 93 3.43 -8.77 -1.47
CA HIS A 93 4.84 -8.47 -1.35
C HIS A 93 5.05 -6.97 -1.16
N PHE A 94 5.78 -6.60 -0.13
CA PHE A 94 6.12 -5.22 0.22
C PHE A 94 7.61 -4.98 0.06
N GLN A 95 7.94 -3.88 -0.60
CA GLN A 95 9.31 -3.49 -0.90
C GLN A 95 9.52 -2.03 -0.50
N SER A 96 10.35 -1.75 0.53
CA SER A 96 10.61 -0.38 1.01
C SER A 96 11.53 0.39 0.06
N ASP A 97 11.78 1.68 0.26
CA ASP A 97 12.97 2.31 -0.30
C ASP A 97 14.22 2.03 0.57
N ARG A 98 15.41 2.31 0.03
CA ARG A 98 16.66 2.15 0.79
C ARG A 98 16.71 3.16 1.93
N GLY A 99 17.03 2.69 3.13
CA GLY A 99 17.06 3.58 4.30
C GLY A 99 15.69 3.86 4.91
N GLU A 100 14.60 3.37 4.29
CA GLU A 100 13.23 3.61 4.74
C GLU A 100 12.60 2.36 5.38
N GLY A 101 11.59 2.60 6.20
CA GLY A 101 10.76 1.56 6.80
C GLY A 101 9.63 1.08 5.87
N LEU A 102 8.81 0.17 6.38
CA LEU A 102 7.50 -0.15 5.81
C LEU A 102 6.43 0.24 6.82
N ASN A 103 5.37 0.89 6.36
CA ASN A 103 4.21 1.20 7.19
C ASN A 103 2.94 1.19 6.32
N TYR A 104 2.41 -0.01 6.10
CA TYR A 104 1.19 -0.21 5.31
C TYR A 104 0.00 -0.58 6.20
N LEU A 105 -1.18 -0.08 5.84
CA LEU A 105 -2.46 -0.57 6.34
C LEU A 105 -3.11 -1.44 5.28
N VAL A 106 -3.22 -2.73 5.54
CA VAL A 106 -3.85 -3.72 4.66
C VAL A 106 -5.28 -3.94 5.10
N LEU A 107 -6.22 -3.76 4.16
CA LEU A 107 -7.65 -3.95 4.33
C LEU A 107 -8.12 -4.97 3.30
N ILE A 108 -8.82 -6.01 3.75
CA ILE A 108 -9.31 -7.07 2.88
C ILE A 108 -10.83 -7.15 3.02
N PHE A 109 -11.51 -7.15 1.87
CA PHE A 109 -12.96 -7.12 1.76
C PHE A 109 -13.48 -8.39 1.09
N THR A 110 -14.60 -8.90 1.59
CA THR A 110 -15.34 -10.03 1.01
C THR A 110 -16.75 -9.60 0.60
N LYS A 111 -17.45 -10.44 -0.17
CA LYS A 111 -18.85 -10.19 -0.53
C LYS A 111 -19.71 -10.09 0.74
N ASN A 112 -20.47 -9.00 0.87
CA ASN A 112 -21.53 -8.93 1.88
C ASN A 112 -22.67 -9.86 1.44
N SER A 113 -22.98 -10.88 2.25
CA SER A 113 -24.04 -11.85 1.96
C SER A 113 -25.39 -11.40 2.50
#